data_AF-A0A812SGZ8-F1
#
_entry.id   AF-A0A812SGZ8-F1
#
_cell.length_a   1.000
_cell.length_b   1.000
_cell.length_c   1.000
_cell.angle_alpha   90.00
_cell.angle_beta   90.00
_cell.angle_gamma   90.00
#
_symmetry.space_group_name_H-M   'P 1'
#
loop_
_entity.id
_entity.type
_entity.pdbx_description
1 polymer ?
#
loop_
_entity_poly.entity_id
_entity_poly.type
_entity_poly.pdbx_seq_one_letter_code
_entity_poly.pdbx_strand_id
1 'polypeptide(L)'
;MALTCARIQGRRLLPSLLCRKTLGAVGASSTTMPVTPAKPEGWQLRAHLLNSAVPMVAFGFMDNTVMLHAGNAIDATLGVTFGLSTLAAAACGQVCSDMAGVTFGGVIEALAARVGLPAAHLTEEQLSSGTVKRVGLMGSLLGVFCGCSLGLLNLFIIDTDRTRELKLAAESEACGFSVEISNAVRPGCTAITIEGPQGVKGVIASVTNVMASEGILIRDMSGHRDSEATGTLTLTFYVTKDGEEVEDDDLKSLGRSIMAACNDPQFHQKLEKKMVSELEELKIQLARAQEALETAIKDKETAEKIMEKYYLRVTGKNGETPESHQSSATSA
;
A
#
# COMPACT_ATOMS: atom_id res chain seq x y z
N MET A 1 -21.83 11.86 -11.58
CA MET A 1 -20.82 12.81 -12.09
C MET A 1 -21.12 14.19 -11.53
N ALA A 2 -20.51 14.54 -10.39
CA ALA A 2 -20.60 15.87 -9.79
C ALA A 2 -19.30 16.12 -9.01
N LEU A 3 -18.43 16.95 -9.56
CA LEU A 3 -17.32 17.54 -8.84
C LEU A 3 -17.89 18.50 -7.79
N THR A 4 -17.41 18.44 -6.55
CA THR A 4 -17.57 19.55 -5.61
C THR A 4 -16.21 19.82 -4.96
N CYS A 5 -15.66 20.95 -5.39
CA CYS A 5 -14.43 21.57 -4.94
C CYS A 5 -14.65 22.14 -3.53
N ALA A 6 -14.01 21.56 -2.51
CA ALA A 6 -14.01 22.10 -1.15
C ALA A 6 -12.73 22.92 -0.92
N ARG A 7 -12.90 24.24 -0.91
CA ARG A 7 -11.93 25.24 -0.44
C ARG A 7 -11.53 24.93 1.01
N ILE A 8 -10.25 24.67 1.25
CA ILE A 8 -9.67 24.67 2.60
C ILE A 8 -9.14 26.08 2.89
N GLN A 9 -9.94 26.86 3.63
CA GLN A 9 -9.53 28.10 4.27
C GLN A 9 -8.60 27.78 5.45
N GLY A 10 -7.53 28.57 5.55
CA GLY A 10 -6.42 28.33 6.45
C GLY A 10 -6.77 28.31 7.94
N ARG A 11 -6.12 27.39 8.66
CA ARG A 11 -5.80 27.54 10.07
C ARG A 11 -4.29 27.53 10.24
N ARG A 12 -3.78 28.66 10.72
CA ARG A 12 -2.47 28.80 11.33
C ARG A 12 -2.42 27.88 12.55
N LEU A 13 -1.58 26.85 12.51
CA LEU A 13 -1.02 26.28 13.73
C LEU A 13 0.33 26.95 13.94
N LEU A 14 0.37 27.81 14.97
CA LEU A 14 1.58 28.51 15.40
C LEU A 14 2.59 27.53 16.00
N PRO A 15 3.89 27.86 15.89
CA PRO A 15 4.96 27.23 16.65
C PRO A 15 5.06 27.89 18.03
N SER A 16 4.99 27.09 19.09
CA SER A 16 5.26 27.57 20.44
C SER A 16 5.85 26.44 21.25
N LEU A 17 7.18 26.41 21.35
CA LEU A 17 7.97 26.01 22.52
C LEU A 17 9.46 26.20 22.17
N LEU A 18 10.24 26.62 23.17
CA LEU A 18 11.66 27.02 23.15
C LEU A 18 11.99 28.42 22.60
N CYS A 19 11.78 29.44 23.44
CA CYS A 19 12.90 30.25 23.90
C CYS A 19 12.47 31.04 25.15
N ARG A 20 12.73 30.49 26.34
CA ARG A 20 12.66 31.24 27.60
C ARG A 20 14.06 31.23 28.21
N LYS A 21 14.75 32.36 28.14
CA LYS A 21 15.83 32.72 29.05
C LYS A 21 15.75 34.22 29.34
N THR A 22 15.36 34.52 30.57
CA THR A 22 15.37 35.83 31.23
C THR A 22 16.67 36.02 32.01
N LEU A 23 17.27 37.23 31.94
CA LEU A 23 18.18 37.92 32.88
C LEU A 23 19.01 38.92 32.04
N GLY A 24 19.15 40.22 32.25
CA GLY A 24 18.70 41.17 33.27
C GLY A 24 19.54 42.46 33.10
N ALA A 25 18.86 43.61 33.14
CA ALA A 25 19.33 44.94 33.57
C ALA A 25 20.25 45.86 32.70
N VAL A 26 19.88 47.15 32.83
CA VAL A 26 20.59 48.43 32.64
C VAL A 26 20.67 49.01 31.22
N GLY A 27 20.08 50.20 31.09
CA GLY A 27 20.07 50.98 29.87
C GLY A 27 21.38 51.69 29.58
N ALA A 28 21.61 51.93 28.30
CA ALA A 28 22.33 53.08 27.78
C ALA A 28 21.84 53.29 26.34
N SER A 29 21.26 54.46 26.08
CA SER A 29 20.99 54.92 24.73
C SER A 29 22.35 55.20 24.08
N SER A 30 22.78 54.34 23.16
CA SER A 30 23.91 54.59 22.28
C SER A 30 23.46 54.43 20.84
N THR A 31 23.38 55.56 20.15
CA THR A 31 23.24 55.67 18.70
C THR A 31 24.36 54.87 18.03
N THR A 32 24.04 53.67 17.53
CA THR A 32 24.90 52.95 16.61
C THR A 32 24.16 52.76 15.30
N MET A 33 24.81 53.18 14.22
CA MET A 33 24.38 53.06 12.82
C MET A 33 23.77 51.67 12.50
N PRO A 34 22.83 51.57 11.55
CA PRO A 34 22.31 50.29 11.11
C PRO A 34 23.44 49.49 10.42
N VAL A 35 24.11 48.63 11.20
CA VAL A 35 25.06 47.64 10.66
C VAL A 35 24.22 46.64 9.88
N THR A 36 24.40 46.61 8.56
CA THR A 36 23.77 45.59 7.72
C THR A 36 24.29 44.23 8.18
N PRO A 37 23.43 43.24 8.52
CA PRO A 37 23.92 41.96 9.04
C PRO A 37 24.85 41.32 8.01
N ALA A 38 26.11 41.11 8.41
CA ALA A 38 27.08 40.44 7.58
C ALA A 38 26.55 39.06 7.18
N LYS A 39 26.66 38.73 5.89
CA LYS A 39 26.20 37.45 5.34
C LYS A 39 26.83 36.28 6.13
N PRO A 40 26.05 35.26 6.54
CA PRO A 40 26.58 34.14 7.31
C PRO A 40 27.66 33.39 6.54
N GLU A 41 28.71 32.99 7.26
CA GLU A 41 29.86 32.31 6.69
C GLU A 41 29.53 30.83 6.36
N GLY A 42 30.22 30.25 5.38
CA GLY A 42 29.92 28.89 4.91
C GLY A 42 30.05 27.81 6.00
N TRP A 43 31.00 27.96 6.93
CA TRP A 43 31.15 27.03 8.05
C TRP A 43 29.99 27.16 9.06
N GLN A 44 29.49 28.39 9.30
CA GLN A 44 28.34 28.63 10.19
C GLN A 44 27.08 27.95 9.65
N LEU A 45 26.87 28.00 8.33
CA LEU A 45 25.76 27.32 7.67
C LEU A 45 25.88 25.78 7.77
N ARG A 46 27.08 25.23 7.59
CA ARG A 46 27.33 23.78 7.75
C ARG A 46 27.12 23.32 9.19
N ALA A 47 27.63 24.08 10.16
CA ALA A 47 27.42 23.83 11.58
C ALA A 47 25.92 23.92 11.93
N HIS A 48 25.19 24.90 11.41
CA HIS A 48 23.75 25.03 11.61
C HIS A 48 22.99 23.83 11.03
N LEU A 49 23.34 23.39 9.82
CA LEU A 49 22.76 22.20 9.20
C LEU A 49 22.93 20.96 10.08
N LEU A 50 24.13 20.71 10.62
CA LEU A 50 24.39 19.57 11.49
C LEU A 50 23.62 19.66 12.81
N ASN A 51 23.58 20.83 13.44
CA ASN A 51 22.80 21.06 14.66
C ASN A 51 21.29 20.86 14.43
N SER A 52 20.78 21.12 13.22
CA SER A 52 19.39 20.86 12.85
C SER A 52 19.11 19.41 12.44
N ALA A 53 20.11 18.70 11.90
CA ALA A 53 19.96 17.34 11.40
C ALA A 53 20.07 16.27 12.50
N VAL A 54 21.09 16.35 13.36
CA VAL A 54 21.41 15.28 14.33
C VAL A 54 20.27 15.00 15.33
N PRO A 55 19.64 16.01 15.97
CA PRO A 55 18.47 15.77 16.82
C PRO A 55 17.33 15.12 16.04
N MET A 56 17.17 15.48 14.77
CA MET A 56 16.10 14.97 13.91
C MET A 56 16.35 13.53 13.46
N VAL A 57 17.60 13.08 13.35
CA VAL A 57 17.94 11.65 13.16
C VAL A 57 17.49 10.84 14.38
N ALA A 58 17.82 11.30 15.59
CA ALA A 58 17.43 10.62 16.82
C ALA A 58 15.90 10.61 17.00
N PHE A 59 15.23 11.72 16.70
CA PHE A 59 13.78 11.80 16.69
C PHE A 59 13.16 10.80 15.70
N GLY A 60 13.58 10.83 14.43
CA GLY A 60 13.01 9.94 13.40
C GLY A 60 13.28 8.46 13.67
N PHE A 61 14.43 8.12 14.26
CA PHE A 61 14.75 6.75 14.68
C PHE A 61 13.81 6.28 15.80
N MET A 62 13.67 7.08 16.86
CA MET A 62 12.78 6.79 17.97
C MET A 62 11.33 6.68 17.51
N ASP A 63 10.87 7.65 16.69
CA ASP A 63 9.50 7.72 16.20
C ASP A 63 9.12 6.43 15.46
N ASN A 64 9.91 6.05 14.46
CA ASN A 64 9.61 4.86 13.68
C ASN A 64 9.79 3.56 14.50
N THR A 65 10.68 3.55 15.50
CA THR A 65 10.84 2.42 16.43
C THR A 65 9.60 2.24 17.31
N VAL A 66 9.12 3.32 17.94
CA VAL A 66 7.93 3.28 18.81
C VAL A 66 6.70 2.94 17.99
N MET A 67 6.52 3.56 16.82
CA MET A 67 5.41 3.26 15.91
C MET A 67 5.33 1.77 15.58
N LEU A 68 6.46 1.15 15.19
CA LEU A 68 6.47 -0.26 14.79
C LEU A 68 6.21 -1.21 15.96
N HIS A 69 6.88 -1.00 17.10
CA HIS A 69 6.69 -1.88 18.27
C HIS A 69 5.32 -1.71 18.91
N ALA A 70 4.86 -0.47 19.11
CA ALA A 70 3.54 -0.20 19.65
C ALA A 70 2.46 -0.65 18.67
N GLY A 71 2.63 -0.38 17.37
CA GLY A 71 1.72 -0.81 16.31
C GLY A 71 1.56 -2.33 16.29
N ASN A 72 2.67 -3.09 16.31
CA ASN A 72 2.59 -4.56 16.35
C ASN A 72 1.99 -5.09 17.66
N ALA A 73 2.30 -4.48 18.81
CA ALA A 73 1.69 -4.88 20.08
C ALA A 73 0.18 -4.63 20.11
N ILE A 74 -0.27 -3.48 19.57
CA ILE A 74 -1.69 -3.16 19.38
C ILE A 74 -2.33 -4.13 18.39
N ASP A 75 -1.64 -4.49 17.32
CA ASP A 75 -2.16 -5.40 16.30
C ASP A 75 -2.36 -6.82 16.85
N ALA A 76 -1.40 -7.30 17.63
CA ALA A 76 -1.46 -8.61 18.29
C ALA A 76 -2.47 -8.67 19.45
N THR A 77 -2.93 -7.52 19.95
CA THR A 77 -3.90 -7.44 21.05
C THR A 77 -5.24 -6.95 20.55
N LEU A 78 -5.42 -5.64 20.43
CA LEU A 78 -6.66 -5.00 19.98
C LEU A 78 -7.03 -5.41 18.54
N GLY A 79 -6.03 -5.62 17.68
CA GLY A 79 -6.27 -6.09 16.32
C GLY A 79 -6.91 -7.48 16.28
N VAL A 80 -6.44 -8.40 17.12
CA VAL A 80 -7.02 -9.74 17.28
C VAL A 80 -8.37 -9.68 18.00
N THR A 81 -8.47 -8.96 19.12
CA THR A 81 -9.68 -8.92 19.96
C THR A 81 -10.85 -8.21 19.30
N PHE A 82 -10.61 -7.11 18.57
CA PHE A 82 -11.65 -6.29 17.95
C PHE A 82 -11.73 -6.46 16.43
N GLY A 83 -10.93 -7.36 15.83
CA GLY A 83 -10.90 -7.58 14.38
C GLY A 83 -10.43 -6.35 13.58
N LEU A 84 -9.50 -5.56 14.12
CA LEU A 84 -8.99 -4.38 13.43
C LEU A 84 -7.97 -4.76 12.36
N SER A 85 -7.92 -3.96 11.29
CA SER A 85 -6.89 -4.12 10.26
C SER A 85 -5.51 -3.77 10.82
N THR A 86 -4.47 -4.43 10.31
CA THR A 86 -3.08 -4.13 10.67
C THR A 86 -2.69 -2.69 10.35
N LEU A 87 -3.31 -2.09 9.33
CA LEU A 87 -3.13 -0.68 8.99
C LEU A 87 -3.74 0.25 10.06
N ALA A 88 -4.88 -0.12 10.67
CA ALA A 88 -5.44 0.62 11.78
C ALA A 88 -4.56 0.56 13.03
N ALA A 89 -4.00 -0.62 13.34
CA ALA A 89 -3.05 -0.78 14.43
C ALA A 89 -1.76 0.05 14.20
N ALA A 90 -1.25 0.10 12.97
CA ALA A 90 -0.13 0.96 12.60
C ALA A 90 -0.46 2.45 12.77
N ALA A 91 -1.68 2.88 12.42
CA ALA A 91 -2.12 4.25 12.67
C ALA A 91 -2.18 4.58 14.17
N CYS A 92 -2.62 3.64 15.01
CA CYS A 92 -2.52 3.78 16.47
C CYS A 92 -1.06 3.86 16.94
N GLY A 93 -0.18 3.05 16.35
CA GLY A 93 1.27 3.12 16.57
C GLY A 93 1.83 4.52 16.30
N GLN A 94 1.40 5.17 15.21
CA GLN A 94 1.81 6.55 14.90
C GLN A 94 1.37 7.52 16.00
N VAL A 95 0.13 7.40 16.49
CA VAL A 95 -0.37 8.25 17.59
C VAL A 95 0.45 8.04 18.87
N CYS A 96 0.76 6.79 19.22
CA CYS A 96 1.63 6.48 20.36
C CYS A 96 3.03 7.10 20.18
N SER A 97 3.54 7.06 18.97
CA SER A 97 4.84 7.61 18.63
C SER A 97 4.88 9.14 18.73
N ASP A 98 3.87 9.83 18.22
CA ASP A 98 3.75 11.29 18.33
C ASP A 98 3.74 11.73 19.81
N MET A 99 3.03 10.99 20.68
CA MET A 99 3.03 11.24 22.13
C MET A 99 4.42 11.04 22.75
N ALA A 100 5.13 9.98 22.35
CA ALA A 100 6.51 9.72 22.77
C ALA A 100 7.45 10.83 22.28
N GLY A 101 7.29 11.28 21.04
CA GLY A 101 8.02 12.41 20.45
C GLY A 101 7.94 13.68 21.29
N VAL A 102 6.73 14.04 21.74
CA VAL A 102 6.52 15.22 22.60
C VAL A 102 7.14 15.04 23.98
N THR A 103 7.05 13.84 24.58
CA THR A 103 7.58 13.58 25.93
C THR A 103 9.11 13.45 25.95
N PHE A 104 9.71 12.86 24.92
CA PHE A 104 11.16 12.64 24.82
C PHE A 104 11.92 13.79 24.13
N GLY A 105 11.24 14.83 23.66
CA GLY A 105 11.89 15.98 23.01
C GLY A 105 13.05 16.57 23.82
N GLY A 106 12.86 16.75 25.14
CA GLY A 106 13.93 17.22 26.03
C GLY A 106 15.10 16.25 26.20
N VAL A 107 14.86 14.94 26.07
CA VAL A 107 15.92 13.92 26.10
C VAL A 107 16.72 13.93 24.81
N ILE A 108 16.06 14.11 23.67
CA ILE A 108 16.69 14.25 22.35
C ILE A 108 17.58 15.50 22.31
N GLU A 109 17.10 16.62 22.86
CA GLU A 109 17.89 17.84 23.00
C GLU A 109 19.11 17.62 23.90
N ALA A 110 18.95 16.94 25.05
CA ALA A 110 20.05 16.62 25.94
C ALA A 110 21.08 15.69 25.27
N LEU A 111 20.63 14.69 24.51
CA LEU A 111 21.50 13.79 23.74
C LEU A 111 22.28 14.55 22.68
N ALA A 112 21.60 15.41 21.90
CA ALA A 112 22.25 16.23 20.89
C ALA A 112 23.30 17.18 21.51
N ALA A 113 23.03 17.73 22.68
CA ALA A 113 24.00 18.54 23.42
C ALA A 113 25.23 17.72 23.87
N ARG A 114 25.06 16.43 24.20
CA ARG A 114 26.18 15.55 24.57
C ARG A 114 27.03 15.09 23.39
N VAL A 115 26.51 15.10 22.17
CA VAL A 115 27.27 14.79 20.95
C VAL A 115 28.33 15.87 20.66
N GLY A 116 28.24 17.05 21.27
CA GLY A 116 29.29 18.08 21.22
C GLY A 116 29.44 18.72 19.84
N LEU A 117 28.32 18.94 19.16
CA LEU A 117 28.30 19.51 17.81
C LEU A 117 28.86 20.94 17.79
N PRO A 118 29.55 21.34 16.69
CA PRO A 118 30.09 22.69 16.56
C PRO A 118 28.97 23.72 16.58
N ALA A 119 29.04 24.69 17.49
CA ALA A 119 28.05 25.75 17.58
C ALA A 119 28.16 26.69 16.36
N ALA A 120 27.03 26.98 15.70
CA ALA A 120 27.00 27.82 14.51
C ALA A 120 27.24 29.31 14.78
N HIS A 121 27.12 29.75 16.05
CA HIS A 121 27.32 31.14 16.50
C HIS A 121 26.71 32.21 15.56
N LEU A 122 25.46 31.99 15.14
CA LEU A 122 24.71 32.91 14.29
C LEU A 122 24.07 34.01 15.14
N THR A 123 24.10 35.25 14.66
CA THR A 123 23.38 36.36 15.30
C THR A 123 21.86 36.22 15.09
N GLU A 124 21.05 36.88 15.92
CA GLU A 124 19.58 36.86 15.78
C GLU A 124 19.13 37.35 14.40
N GLU A 125 19.79 38.38 13.86
CA GLU A 125 19.53 38.88 12.52
C GLU A 125 19.87 37.85 11.43
N GLN A 126 20.96 37.10 11.58
CA GLN A 126 21.35 36.03 10.65
C GLN A 126 20.38 34.83 10.72
N LEU A 127 19.91 34.44 11.90
CA LEU A 127 18.90 33.40 12.09
C LEU A 127 17.56 33.76 11.43
N SER A 128 17.24 35.06 11.37
CA SER A 128 16.03 35.54 10.69
C SER A 128 16.09 35.41 9.17
N SER A 129 17.31 35.27 8.60
CA SER A 129 17.54 35.21 7.16
C SER A 129 16.95 33.97 6.49
N GLY A 130 16.41 34.14 5.28
CA GLY A 130 15.78 33.04 4.54
C GLY A 130 16.75 31.93 4.14
N THR A 131 18.04 32.21 4.05
CA THR A 131 19.08 31.21 3.74
C THR A 131 19.31 30.29 4.94
N VAL A 132 19.48 30.85 6.14
CA VAL A 132 19.69 30.06 7.36
C VAL A 132 18.48 29.19 7.65
N LYS A 133 17.26 29.75 7.54
CA LYS A 133 16.00 28.99 7.70
C LYS A 133 15.90 27.82 6.71
N ARG A 134 16.25 28.03 5.44
CA ARG A 134 16.25 26.97 4.42
C ARG A 134 17.28 25.88 4.74
N VAL A 135 18.48 26.28 5.17
CA VAL A 135 19.55 25.34 5.54
C VAL A 135 19.15 24.51 6.77
N GLY A 136 18.56 25.13 7.79
CA GLY A 136 18.03 24.43 8.95
C GLY A 136 16.92 23.44 8.57
N LEU A 137 15.96 23.87 7.75
CA LEU A 137 14.89 23.00 7.24
C LEU A 137 15.45 21.79 6.45
N MET A 138 16.41 22.02 5.54
CA MET A 138 17.07 20.96 4.79
C MET A 138 17.80 19.98 5.72
N GLY A 139 18.51 20.50 6.72
CA GLY A 139 19.15 19.70 7.75
C GLY A 139 18.15 18.83 8.50
N SER A 140 17.04 19.42 8.96
CA SER A 140 15.99 18.68 9.65
C SER A 140 15.32 17.62 8.77
N LEU A 141 15.02 17.92 7.52
CA LEU A 141 14.43 16.95 6.59
C LEU A 141 15.37 15.77 6.31
N LEU A 142 16.64 16.04 6.06
CA LEU A 142 17.66 14.99 5.90
C LEU A 142 17.81 14.16 7.18
N GLY A 143 17.77 14.83 8.34
CA GLY A 143 17.83 14.18 9.64
C GLY A 143 16.67 13.21 9.85
N VAL A 144 15.42 13.68 9.69
CA VAL A 144 14.23 12.83 9.82
C VAL A 144 14.28 11.68 8.82
N PHE A 145 14.62 11.94 7.55
CA PHE A 145 14.71 10.90 6.53
C PHE A 145 15.70 9.79 6.92
N CYS A 146 16.91 10.16 7.34
CA CYS A 146 17.92 9.19 7.80
C CYS A 146 17.47 8.45 9.07
N GLY A 147 16.89 9.17 10.03
CA GLY A 147 16.38 8.61 11.28
C GLY A 147 15.28 7.56 11.04
N CYS A 148 14.24 7.92 10.29
CA CYS A 148 13.16 7.01 9.94
C CYS A 148 13.68 5.78 9.18
N SER A 149 14.63 5.99 8.25
CA SER A 149 15.26 4.89 7.49
C SER A 149 16.01 3.91 8.41
N LEU A 150 16.72 4.42 9.42
CA LEU A 150 17.35 3.58 10.45
C LEU A 150 16.30 2.87 11.32
N GLY A 151 15.19 3.55 11.64
CA GLY A 151 14.10 2.97 12.42
C GLY A 151 13.38 1.84 11.70
N LEU A 152 13.30 1.88 10.35
CA LEU A 152 12.73 0.79 9.54
C LEU A 152 13.52 -0.51 9.70
N LEU A 153 14.80 -0.46 10.10
CA LEU A 153 15.57 -1.67 10.37
C LEU A 153 14.98 -2.49 11.52
N ASN A 154 14.23 -1.88 12.45
CA ASN A 154 13.53 -2.62 13.50
C ASN A 154 12.47 -3.57 12.95
N LEU A 155 11.98 -3.35 11.72
CA LEU A 155 11.03 -4.27 11.08
C LEU A 155 11.62 -5.68 10.92
N PHE A 156 12.94 -5.81 10.74
CA PHE A 156 13.62 -7.10 10.68
C PHE A 156 13.64 -7.86 12.01
N ILE A 157 13.41 -7.17 13.13
CA ILE A 157 13.42 -7.75 14.48
C ILE A 157 11.99 -8.13 14.91
N ILE A 158 10.97 -7.51 14.31
CA ILE A 158 9.57 -7.73 14.68
C ILE A 158 9.03 -8.95 13.92
N ASP A 159 8.60 -9.96 14.68
CA ASP A 159 7.89 -11.12 14.16
C ASP A 159 6.43 -10.75 13.84
N THR A 160 6.19 -10.42 12.56
CA THR A 160 4.84 -10.15 12.04
C THR A 160 4.04 -11.41 11.74
N ASP A 161 4.71 -12.55 11.56
CA ASP A 161 4.06 -13.80 11.20
C ASP A 161 3.23 -14.32 12.38
N ARG A 162 3.75 -14.22 13.60
CA ARG A 162 3.00 -14.56 14.81
C ARG A 162 1.70 -13.76 14.95
N THR A 163 1.74 -12.45 14.72
CA THR A 163 0.53 -11.60 14.78
C THR A 163 -0.51 -12.04 13.75
N ARG A 164 -0.05 -12.38 12.54
CA ARG A 164 -0.92 -12.91 11.48
C ARG A 164 -1.53 -14.26 11.86
N GLU A 165 -0.73 -15.17 12.42
CA GLU A 165 -1.22 -16.46 12.91
C GLU A 165 -2.28 -16.30 14.00
N LEU A 166 -2.09 -15.38 14.96
CA LEU A 166 -3.08 -15.08 16.00
C LEU A 166 -4.40 -14.56 15.44
N LYS A 167 -4.34 -13.70 14.42
CA LYS A 167 -5.56 -13.21 13.74
C LYS A 167 -6.28 -14.32 13.00
N LEU A 168 -5.54 -15.16 12.27
CA LEU A 168 -6.11 -16.31 11.57
C LEU A 168 -6.76 -17.30 12.54
N ALA A 169 -6.12 -17.55 13.69
CA ALA A 169 -6.69 -18.41 14.73
C ALA A 169 -7.97 -17.81 15.33
N ALA A 170 -7.98 -16.51 15.63
CA ALA A 170 -9.18 -15.84 16.14
C ALA A 170 -10.32 -15.77 15.12
N GLU A 171 -10.01 -15.59 13.84
CA GLU A 171 -11.00 -15.67 12.75
C GLU A 171 -11.57 -17.09 12.60
N SER A 172 -10.72 -18.11 12.70
CA SER A 172 -11.12 -19.52 12.70
C SER A 172 -12.07 -19.86 13.86
N GLU A 173 -11.78 -19.40 15.07
CA GLU A 173 -12.68 -19.54 16.23
C GLU A 173 -14.02 -18.82 15.98
N ALA A 174 -14.00 -17.62 15.38
CA ALA A 174 -15.22 -16.87 15.10
C ALA A 174 -16.12 -17.52 14.03
N CYS A 175 -15.52 -18.17 13.02
CA CYS A 175 -16.25 -18.89 11.98
C CYS A 175 -16.63 -20.33 12.40
N GLY A 176 -16.07 -20.84 13.49
CA GLY A 176 -16.35 -22.17 14.04
C GLY A 176 -15.77 -23.31 13.21
N PHE A 177 -14.75 -23.05 12.38
CA PHE A 177 -14.07 -24.08 11.59
C PHE A 177 -12.69 -24.39 12.19
N SER A 178 -12.34 -25.66 12.31
CA SER A 178 -10.99 -26.15 12.61
C SER A 178 -10.43 -26.93 11.43
N VAL A 179 -9.12 -26.86 11.21
CA VAL A 179 -8.41 -27.61 10.17
C VAL A 179 -7.20 -28.26 10.81
N GLU A 180 -7.14 -29.59 10.76
CA GLU A 180 -6.02 -30.41 11.21
C GLU A 180 -5.37 -31.09 10.01
N ILE A 181 -4.05 -31.04 9.91
CA ILE A 181 -3.29 -31.68 8.83
C ILE A 181 -2.24 -32.59 9.43
N SER A 182 -2.18 -33.84 8.98
CA SER A 182 -1.26 -34.85 9.51
C SER A 182 -0.84 -35.88 8.46
N ASN A 183 0.46 -36.08 8.33
CA ASN A 183 1.07 -37.16 7.55
C ASN A 183 1.07 -38.51 8.30
N ALA A 184 0.78 -38.51 9.61
CA ALA A 184 0.89 -39.71 10.44
C ALA A 184 -0.31 -40.67 10.34
N VAL A 185 -1.44 -40.22 9.76
CA VAL A 185 -2.70 -40.98 9.76
C VAL A 185 -2.65 -42.15 8.77
N ARG A 186 -2.03 -41.95 7.60
CA ARG A 186 -2.00 -42.95 6.52
C ARG A 186 -0.68 -42.84 5.75
N PRO A 187 0.12 -43.92 5.68
CA PRO A 187 1.39 -43.87 4.95
C PRO A 187 1.16 -43.63 3.46
N GLY A 188 1.94 -42.72 2.89
CA GLY A 188 1.88 -42.29 1.50
C GLY A 188 0.78 -41.26 1.20
N CYS A 189 0.10 -40.71 2.21
CA CYS A 189 -0.94 -39.68 2.04
C CYS A 189 -0.96 -38.69 3.21
N THR A 190 -1.15 -37.41 2.91
CA THR A 190 -1.46 -36.40 3.91
C THR A 190 -2.95 -36.43 4.22
N ALA A 191 -3.32 -36.54 5.50
CA ALA A 191 -4.71 -36.42 5.94
C ALA A 191 -5.03 -34.97 6.33
N ILE A 192 -6.11 -34.43 5.78
CA ILE A 192 -6.61 -33.09 6.08
C ILE A 192 -8.02 -33.24 6.63
N THR A 193 -8.20 -32.94 7.91
CA THR A 193 -9.48 -33.00 8.60
C THR A 193 -9.98 -31.59 8.84
N ILE A 194 -11.22 -31.33 8.46
CA ILE A 194 -11.89 -30.04 8.61
C ILE A 194 -13.14 -30.29 9.43
N GLU A 195 -13.28 -29.61 10.55
CA GLU A 195 -14.50 -29.63 11.35
C GLU A 195 -15.14 -28.24 11.35
N GLY A 196 -16.46 -28.17 11.37
CA GLY A 196 -17.15 -26.90 11.56
C GLY A 196 -18.65 -26.95 11.36
N PRO A 197 -19.34 -25.79 11.21
CA PRO A 197 -20.79 -25.74 11.15
C PRO A 197 -21.37 -26.31 9.85
N GLN A 198 -22.38 -27.17 9.96
CA GLN A 198 -23.00 -27.84 8.80
C GLN A 198 -23.82 -26.92 7.87
N GLY A 199 -24.28 -25.76 8.36
CA GLY A 199 -25.18 -24.86 7.64
C GLY A 199 -24.49 -24.04 6.53
N VAL A 200 -23.17 -24.07 6.47
CA VAL A 200 -22.39 -23.26 5.51
C VAL A 200 -22.28 -23.98 4.17
N LYS A 201 -22.85 -23.37 3.14
CA LYS A 201 -22.85 -23.91 1.77
C LYS A 201 -21.53 -23.56 1.05
N GLY A 202 -21.04 -24.48 0.23
CA GLY A 202 -19.87 -24.25 -0.63
C GLY A 202 -18.52 -24.62 -0.01
N VAL A 203 -18.47 -25.04 1.26
CA VAL A 203 -17.21 -25.41 1.95
C VAL A 203 -16.41 -26.46 1.17
N ILE A 204 -17.05 -27.57 0.79
CA ILE A 204 -16.38 -28.63 0.02
C ILE A 204 -15.82 -28.07 -1.29
N ALA A 205 -16.62 -27.33 -2.06
CA ALA A 205 -16.18 -26.75 -3.33
C ALA A 205 -15.00 -25.80 -3.15
N SER A 206 -15.07 -24.90 -2.16
CA SER A 206 -14.01 -23.95 -1.83
C SER A 206 -12.70 -24.64 -1.46
N VAL A 207 -12.76 -25.62 -0.56
CA VAL A 207 -11.60 -26.40 -0.09
C VAL A 207 -10.98 -27.20 -1.24
N THR A 208 -11.80 -27.92 -2.01
CA THR A 208 -11.30 -28.71 -3.15
C THR A 208 -10.67 -27.83 -4.24
N ASN A 209 -11.15 -26.60 -4.42
CA ASN A 209 -10.57 -25.66 -5.37
C ASN A 209 -9.18 -25.18 -4.91
N VAL A 210 -9.01 -24.90 -3.61
CA VAL A 210 -7.68 -24.59 -3.05
C VAL A 210 -6.72 -25.76 -3.25
N MET A 211 -7.14 -26.98 -2.91
CA MET A 211 -6.33 -28.18 -3.12
C MET A 211 -5.90 -28.33 -4.59
N ALA A 212 -6.84 -28.16 -5.52
CA ALA A 212 -6.53 -28.22 -6.96
C ALA A 212 -5.54 -27.13 -7.39
N SER A 213 -5.65 -25.92 -6.86
CA SER A 213 -4.75 -24.81 -7.17
C SER A 213 -3.32 -25.01 -6.65
N GLU A 214 -3.16 -25.79 -5.58
CA GLU A 214 -1.86 -26.17 -5.02
C GLU A 214 -1.28 -27.45 -5.64
N GLY A 215 -1.91 -27.99 -6.70
CA GLY A 215 -1.46 -29.20 -7.38
C GLY A 215 -1.69 -30.47 -6.57
N ILE A 216 -2.59 -30.43 -5.59
CA ILE A 216 -2.87 -31.54 -4.69
C ILE A 216 -3.92 -32.46 -5.32
N LEU A 217 -3.61 -33.75 -5.31
CA LEU A 217 -4.51 -34.80 -5.79
C LEU A 217 -5.24 -35.47 -4.63
N ILE A 218 -6.57 -35.45 -4.66
CA ILE A 218 -7.42 -36.10 -3.67
C ILE A 218 -7.51 -37.59 -4.01
N ARG A 219 -7.04 -38.45 -3.09
CA ARG A 219 -7.11 -39.92 -3.22
C ARG A 219 -8.41 -40.48 -2.71
N ASP A 220 -8.86 -39.96 -1.58
CA ASP A 220 -10.04 -40.43 -0.88
C ASP A 220 -10.64 -39.27 -0.07
N MET A 221 -11.94 -39.33 0.18
CA MET A 221 -12.67 -38.31 0.92
C MET A 221 -13.77 -38.96 1.75
N SER A 222 -13.79 -38.65 3.04
CA SER A 222 -14.86 -39.01 3.95
C SER A 222 -15.56 -37.75 4.44
N GLY A 223 -16.88 -37.81 4.57
CA GLY A 223 -17.69 -36.72 5.09
C GLY A 223 -18.72 -37.25 6.07
N HIS A 224 -18.69 -36.73 7.29
CA HIS A 224 -19.68 -37.01 8.33
C HIS A 224 -20.44 -35.73 8.68
N ARG A 225 -21.75 -35.86 8.84
CA ARG A 225 -22.63 -34.81 9.33
C ARG A 225 -23.40 -35.40 10.49
N ASP A 226 -23.19 -34.85 11.68
CA ASP A 226 -24.06 -35.10 12.83
C ASP A 226 -25.53 -34.88 12.47
N SER A 227 -26.39 -35.69 13.08
CA SER A 227 -27.83 -35.70 12.77
C SER A 227 -28.61 -34.53 13.40
N GLU A 228 -27.99 -33.74 14.28
CA GLU A 228 -28.60 -32.55 14.90
C GLU A 228 -28.48 -31.30 14.02
N ALA A 229 -29.47 -30.41 14.08
CA ALA A 229 -29.49 -29.17 13.30
C ALA A 229 -28.36 -28.18 13.65
N THR A 230 -27.77 -28.32 14.84
CA THR A 230 -26.56 -27.62 15.32
C THR A 230 -25.30 -28.49 15.23
N GLY A 231 -25.38 -29.62 14.55
CA GLY A 231 -24.32 -30.60 14.46
C GLY A 231 -23.09 -30.12 13.70
N THR A 232 -22.00 -30.88 13.85
CA THR A 232 -20.72 -30.59 13.21
C THR A 232 -20.59 -31.30 11.87
N LEU A 233 -19.98 -30.62 10.89
CA LEU A 233 -19.54 -31.17 9.63
C LEU A 233 -18.08 -31.57 9.82
N THR A 234 -17.78 -32.86 9.68
CA THR A 234 -16.41 -33.37 9.64
C THR A 234 -16.11 -33.83 8.22
N LEU A 235 -15.11 -33.23 7.59
CA LEU A 235 -14.61 -33.62 6.28
C LEU A 235 -13.16 -34.05 6.40
N THR A 236 -12.85 -35.26 5.96
CA THR A 236 -11.48 -35.78 5.95
C THR A 236 -11.07 -36.08 4.51
N PHE A 237 -10.02 -35.43 4.04
CA PHE A 237 -9.42 -35.65 2.73
C PHE A 237 -8.10 -36.38 2.90
N TYR A 238 -7.90 -37.44 2.13
CA TYR A 238 -6.58 -38.07 1.97
C TYR A 238 -6.00 -37.61 0.65
N VAL A 239 -4.87 -36.93 0.71
CA VAL A 239 -4.31 -36.24 -0.45
C VAL A 239 -2.84 -36.58 -0.67
N THR A 240 -2.38 -36.37 -1.91
CA THR A 240 -0.98 -36.51 -2.30
C THR A 240 -0.58 -35.33 -3.18
N LYS A 241 0.65 -34.84 -3.06
CA LYS A 241 1.25 -33.83 -3.94
C LYS A 241 2.36 -34.52 -4.73
N ASP A 242 2.29 -34.44 -6.06
CA ASP A 242 3.23 -35.14 -6.98
C ASP A 242 3.39 -36.66 -6.75
N GLY A 243 2.39 -37.29 -6.13
CA GLY A 243 2.38 -38.72 -5.83
C GLY A 243 2.89 -39.10 -4.44
N GLU A 244 3.40 -38.14 -3.66
CA GLU A 244 3.90 -38.32 -2.29
C GLU A 244 3.08 -37.52 -1.26
N GLU A 245 3.47 -37.62 0.01
CA GLU A 245 2.94 -36.79 1.09
C GLU A 245 3.37 -35.33 0.91
N VAL A 246 2.55 -34.39 1.40
CA VAL A 246 2.92 -32.98 1.42
C VAL A 246 4.07 -32.79 2.41
N GLU A 247 5.13 -32.10 1.99
CA GLU A 247 6.29 -31.81 2.84
C GLU A 247 5.88 -31.07 4.11
N ASP A 248 6.54 -31.40 5.23
CA ASP A 248 6.21 -30.84 6.55
C ASP A 248 6.28 -29.30 6.59
N ASP A 249 7.20 -28.71 5.83
CA ASP A 249 7.37 -27.26 5.71
C ASP A 249 6.17 -26.59 5.00
N ASP A 250 5.50 -27.30 4.09
CA ASP A 250 4.36 -26.83 3.30
C ASP A 250 3.02 -26.97 4.04
N LEU A 251 2.95 -27.82 5.08
CA LEU A 251 1.69 -28.12 5.80
C LEU A 251 1.05 -26.87 6.41
N LYS A 252 1.87 -25.95 6.95
CA LYS A 252 1.37 -24.70 7.54
C LYS A 252 0.80 -23.76 6.48
N SER A 253 1.43 -23.64 5.32
CA SER A 253 0.88 -22.85 4.20
C SER A 253 -0.44 -23.44 3.72
N LEU A 254 -0.48 -24.75 3.50
CA LEU A 254 -1.67 -25.45 3.04
C LEU A 254 -2.83 -25.30 4.04
N GLY A 255 -2.56 -25.46 5.34
CA GLY A 255 -3.54 -25.24 6.39
C GLY A 255 -4.13 -23.83 6.39
N ARG A 256 -3.29 -22.80 6.17
CA ARG A 256 -3.75 -21.41 6.05
C ARG A 256 -4.65 -21.21 4.81
N SER A 257 -4.26 -21.76 3.67
CA SER A 257 -5.06 -21.68 2.43
C SER A 257 -6.43 -22.33 2.60
N ILE A 258 -6.46 -23.53 3.21
CA ILE A 258 -7.70 -24.29 3.46
C ILE A 258 -8.58 -23.56 4.47
N MET A 259 -8.01 -23.06 5.56
CA MET A 259 -8.77 -22.30 6.57
C MET A 259 -9.40 -21.04 5.95
N ALA A 260 -8.67 -20.31 5.12
CA ALA A 260 -9.21 -19.15 4.40
C ALA A 260 -10.39 -19.54 3.49
N ALA A 261 -10.31 -20.69 2.81
CA ALA A 261 -11.40 -21.22 2.00
C ALA A 261 -12.63 -21.64 2.81
N CYS A 262 -12.44 -22.11 4.06
CA CYS A 262 -13.53 -22.40 4.99
C CYS A 262 -14.22 -21.12 5.50
N ASN A 263 -13.48 -20.03 5.68
CA ASN A 263 -14.00 -18.76 6.21
C ASN A 263 -14.79 -17.93 5.17
N ASP A 264 -14.43 -17.96 3.88
CA ASP A 264 -15.26 -17.39 2.79
C ASP A 264 -15.53 -18.40 1.66
N PRO A 265 -16.38 -19.41 1.90
CA PRO A 265 -16.62 -20.49 0.94
C PRO A 265 -17.39 -20.05 -0.31
N GLN A 266 -17.90 -18.82 -0.33
CA GLN A 266 -18.55 -18.23 -1.51
C GLN A 266 -17.65 -17.27 -2.28
N PHE A 267 -16.40 -17.05 -1.83
CA PHE A 267 -15.47 -16.13 -2.49
C PHE A 267 -15.35 -16.41 -3.99
N HIS A 268 -15.04 -17.67 -4.34
CA HIS A 268 -14.88 -18.08 -5.73
C HIS A 268 -16.16 -17.96 -6.54
N GLN A 269 -17.32 -18.28 -5.96
CA GLN A 269 -18.59 -18.13 -6.65
C GLN A 269 -18.94 -16.66 -6.92
N LYS A 270 -18.63 -15.75 -5.98
CA LYS A 270 -18.79 -14.30 -6.18
C LYS A 270 -17.84 -13.81 -7.27
N LEU A 271 -16.58 -14.27 -7.25
CA LEU A 271 -15.57 -13.90 -8.22
C LEU A 271 -15.94 -14.38 -9.64
N GLU A 272 -16.38 -15.63 -9.78
CA GLU A 272 -16.84 -16.19 -11.04
C GLU A 272 -18.03 -15.42 -11.60
N LYS A 273 -19.05 -15.13 -10.77
CA LYS A 273 -20.19 -14.30 -11.19
C LYS A 273 -19.75 -12.92 -11.67
N LYS A 274 -18.81 -12.30 -10.97
CA LYS A 274 -18.26 -11.00 -11.36
C LYS A 274 -17.53 -11.08 -12.70
N MET A 275 -16.66 -12.08 -12.87
CA MET A 275 -15.89 -12.27 -14.10
C MET A 275 -16.80 -12.58 -15.31
N VAL A 276 -17.84 -13.40 -15.12
CA VAL A 276 -18.85 -13.66 -16.14
C VAL A 276 -19.61 -12.39 -16.51
N SER A 277 -19.96 -11.56 -15.52
CA SER A 277 -20.65 -10.28 -15.79
C SER A 277 -19.78 -9.29 -16.57
N GLU A 278 -18.49 -9.20 -16.24
CA GLU A 278 -17.53 -8.34 -16.97
C GLU A 278 -17.30 -8.85 -18.40
N LEU A 279 -17.21 -10.17 -18.59
CA LEU A 279 -17.11 -10.77 -19.93
C LEU A 279 -18.34 -10.45 -20.79
N GLU A 280 -19.54 -10.49 -20.22
CA GLU A 280 -20.76 -10.21 -20.96
C GLU A 280 -20.86 -8.72 -21.33
N GLU A 281 -20.43 -7.82 -20.44
CA GLU A 281 -20.34 -6.40 -20.74
C GLU A 281 -19.34 -6.10 -21.87
N LEU A 282 -18.16 -6.74 -21.84
CA LEU A 282 -17.14 -6.62 -22.88
C LEU A 282 -17.64 -7.10 -24.25
N LYS A 283 -18.38 -8.22 -24.30
CA LYS A 283 -18.98 -8.71 -25.55
C LYS A 283 -19.96 -7.70 -26.15
N ILE A 284 -20.80 -7.08 -25.31
CA ILE A 284 -21.76 -6.05 -25.76
C ILE A 284 -21.01 -4.84 -26.33
N GLN A 285 -19.93 -4.41 -25.70
CA GLN A 285 -19.11 -3.30 -26.20
C GLN A 285 -18.46 -3.64 -27.54
N LEU A 286 -17.93 -4.85 -27.69
CA LEU A 286 -17.32 -5.30 -28.94
C LEU A 286 -18.34 -5.32 -30.09
N ALA A 287 -19.55 -5.84 -29.84
CA ALA A 287 -20.62 -5.85 -30.84
C ALA A 287 -21.01 -4.44 -31.30
N ARG A 288 -21.14 -3.49 -30.36
CA ARG A 288 -21.41 -2.08 -30.69
C ARG A 288 -20.29 -1.43 -31.50
N ALA A 289 -19.03 -1.72 -31.16
CA ALA A 289 -17.89 -1.21 -31.89
C ALA A 289 -17.83 -1.77 -33.32
N GLN A 290 -18.17 -3.05 -33.50
CA GLN A 290 -18.28 -3.68 -34.82
C GLN A 290 -19.38 -3.02 -35.67
N GLU A 291 -20.57 -2.81 -35.12
CA GLU A 291 -21.68 -2.15 -35.82
C GLU A 291 -21.34 -0.70 -36.23
N ALA A 292 -20.67 0.05 -35.34
CA ALA A 292 -20.21 1.40 -35.63
C ALA A 292 -19.17 1.43 -36.76
N LEU A 293 -18.25 0.46 -36.78
CA LEU A 293 -17.26 0.34 -37.84
C LEU A 293 -17.90 -0.02 -39.19
N GLU A 294 -18.84 -0.96 -39.23
CA GLU A 294 -19.58 -1.30 -40.45
C GLU A 294 -20.35 -0.11 -41.00
N THR A 295 -20.95 0.70 -40.13
CA THR A 295 -21.66 1.93 -40.52
C THR A 295 -20.69 2.94 -41.11
N ALA A 296 -19.54 3.17 -40.47
CA ALA A 296 -18.52 4.08 -40.98
C ALA A 296 -17.94 3.64 -42.34
N ILE A 297 -17.79 2.33 -42.58
CA ILE A 297 -17.38 1.80 -43.88
C ILE A 297 -18.42 2.11 -44.95
N LYS A 298 -19.71 1.86 -44.68
CA LYS A 298 -20.82 2.17 -45.61
C LYS A 298 -20.90 3.67 -45.92
N ASP A 299 -20.72 4.52 -44.91
CA ASP A 299 -20.71 5.97 -45.07
C ASP A 299 -19.55 6.41 -45.95
N LYS A 300 -18.35 5.83 -45.75
CA LYS A 300 -17.18 6.11 -46.59
C LYS A 300 -17.41 5.69 -48.04
N GLU A 301 -17.92 4.48 -48.29
CA GLU A 301 -18.25 4.02 -49.65
C GLU A 301 -19.29 4.93 -50.33
N THR A 302 -20.27 5.42 -49.57
CA THR A 302 -21.30 6.34 -50.07
C THR A 302 -20.70 7.69 -50.44
N ALA A 303 -19.81 8.22 -49.59
CA ALA A 303 -19.10 9.47 -49.86
C ALA A 303 -18.20 9.36 -51.10
N GLU A 304 -17.48 8.25 -51.27
CA GLU A 304 -16.66 7.97 -52.46
C GLU A 304 -17.51 7.96 -53.75
N LYS A 305 -18.68 7.31 -53.75
CA LYS A 305 -19.61 7.32 -54.89
C LYS A 305 -20.16 8.71 -55.21
N ILE A 306 -20.47 9.52 -54.20
CA ILE A 306 -20.94 10.91 -54.38
C ILE A 306 -19.82 11.76 -54.99
N MET A 307 -18.60 11.62 -54.48
CA MET A 307 -17.41 12.33 -54.99
C MET A 307 -17.11 11.95 -56.44
N GLU A 308 -17.17 10.67 -56.79
CA GLU A 308 -16.96 10.19 -58.17
C GLU A 308 -18.01 10.78 -59.12
N LYS A 309 -19.29 10.76 -58.74
CA LYS A 309 -20.38 11.33 -59.53
C LYS A 309 -20.24 12.85 -59.70
N TYR A 310 -19.79 13.55 -58.66
CA TYR A 310 -19.52 14.99 -58.72
C TYR A 310 -18.34 15.28 -59.65
N TYR A 311 -17.26 14.51 -59.55
CA TYR A 311 -16.08 14.65 -60.41
C TYR A 311 -16.43 14.44 -61.89
N LEU A 312 -17.21 13.42 -62.22
CA LEU A 312 -17.69 13.17 -63.58
C LEU A 312 -18.57 14.33 -64.10
N ARG A 313 -19.41 14.91 -63.24
CA ARG A 313 -20.26 16.06 -63.63
C ARG A 313 -19.44 17.32 -63.89
N VAL A 314 -18.43 17.60 -63.07
CA VAL A 314 -17.58 18.81 -63.19
C VAL A 314 -16.61 18.71 -64.37
N THR A 315 -16.08 17.53 -64.65
CA THR A 315 -15.07 17.34 -65.71
C THR A 315 -15.68 17.12 -67.10
N GLY A 316 -17.00 16.99 -67.23
CA GLY A 316 -17.71 16.94 -68.52
C GLY A 316 -17.36 15.75 -69.42
N LYS A 317 -16.61 14.75 -68.92
CA LYS A 317 -16.20 13.58 -69.68
C LYS A 317 -17.22 12.45 -69.53
N ASN A 318 -18.17 12.39 -70.46
CA ASN A 318 -18.80 11.11 -70.78
C ASN A 318 -17.75 10.24 -71.48
N GLY A 319 -17.07 9.38 -70.71
CA GLY A 319 -16.22 8.31 -71.22
C GLY A 319 -15.01 8.77 -72.04
N GLU A 320 -13.92 9.15 -71.37
CA GLU A 320 -12.57 9.08 -71.97
C GLU A 320 -11.51 9.10 -70.86
N THR A 321 -10.96 7.93 -70.58
CA THR A 321 -9.74 7.72 -69.77
C THR A 321 -8.61 8.60 -70.30
N PRO A 322 -7.90 9.38 -69.47
CA PRO A 322 -6.67 10.00 -69.92
C PRO A 322 -5.52 9.00 -69.75
N GLU A 323 -5.03 8.52 -70.90
CA GLU A 323 -3.77 7.83 -71.05
C GLU A 323 -2.57 8.65 -70.56
N SER A 324 -1.55 7.88 -70.20
CA SER A 324 -0.18 8.20 -69.85
C SER A 324 0.48 9.40 -70.54
N HIS A 325 1.24 10.18 -69.77
CA HIS A 325 2.54 10.69 -70.22
C HIS A 325 3.58 10.73 -69.07
N GLN A 326 4.55 9.81 -69.17
CA GLN A 326 5.97 10.00 -68.87
C GLN A 326 6.46 11.37 -69.41
N SER A 327 7.50 12.08 -68.95
CA SER A 327 8.66 11.84 -68.07
C SER A 327 9.42 13.19 -67.90
N SER A 328 10.32 13.25 -66.90
CA SER A 328 11.64 13.95 -66.85
C SER A 328 11.77 15.47 -66.59
N ALA A 329 12.53 15.81 -65.53
CA ALA A 329 13.68 16.75 -65.42
C ALA A 329 13.79 17.26 -63.96
N THR A 330 14.71 16.79 -63.10
CA THR A 330 16.16 17.08 -62.93
C THR A 330 16.52 18.52 -62.53
N SER A 331 17.17 18.63 -61.35
CA SER A 331 18.07 19.68 -60.79
C SER A 331 17.53 21.06 -60.43
N ALA A 332 17.64 21.45 -59.15
CA ALA A 332 18.84 22.08 -58.55
C ALA A 332 18.76 22.01 -57.01
#